data_AF-A0A6H9LN33-F1
#
_entry.id   AF-A0A6H9LN33-F1
#
_cell.length_a   1.000
_cell.length_b   1.000
_cell.length_c   1.000
_cell.angle_alpha   90.00
_cell.angle_beta   90.00
_cell.angle_gamma   90.00
#
_symmetry.space_group_name_H-M   'P 1'
#
loop_
_entity.id
_entity.type
_entity.pdbx_description
1 polymer ?
#
loop_
_entity_poly.entity_id
_entity_poly.type
_entity_poly.pdbx_seq_one_letter_code
_entity_poly.pdbx_strand_id
1 'polypeptide(L)'
;MKITKQKKLLLLIDEILQEETEFRINLRMLQIDDSTLYEAHRECRRKFIYDPKHEKLHKSHEKVFNKYHQFIKQHKLLVKHCVTLLDQLKSNCYNPVRYLEDELMLTAGLKKTKDDHNLILDELKTVRKEHFDYLTPQQKKKQ
;
A
#
# COMPACT_ATOMS: atom_id res chain seq x y z
N MET A 1 2.89 -3.97 34.20
CA MET A 1 1.92 -2.86 34.14
C MET A 1 0.75 -3.28 33.26
N LYS A 2 -0.51 -3.14 33.71
CA LYS A 2 -1.69 -3.39 32.87
C LYS A 2 -1.87 -2.22 31.89
N ILE A 3 -1.88 -2.49 30.58
CA ILE A 3 -2.18 -1.48 29.55
C ILE A 3 -3.67 -1.14 29.66
N THR A 4 -4.02 0.15 29.71
CA THR A 4 -5.42 0.60 29.70
C THR A 4 -6.02 0.40 28.30
N LYS A 5 -7.34 0.20 28.20
CA LYS A 5 -8.03 0.03 26.90
C LYS A 5 -7.75 1.20 25.95
N GLN A 6 -7.72 2.43 26.48
CA GLN A 6 -7.30 3.64 25.74
C GLN A 6 -5.90 3.52 25.16
N LYS A 7 -4.92 3.12 25.98
CA LYS A 7 -3.53 2.97 25.54
C LYS A 7 -3.40 1.89 24.46
N LYS A 8 -4.20 0.83 24.51
CA LYS A 8 -4.22 -0.20 23.47
C LYS A 8 -4.73 0.34 22.12
N LEU A 9 -5.82 1.11 22.12
CA LEU A 9 -6.32 1.75 20.88
C LEU A 9 -5.31 2.74 20.30
N LEU A 10 -4.66 3.54 21.15
CA LEU A 10 -3.62 4.47 20.71
C LEU A 10 -2.45 3.75 20.05
N LEU A 11 -1.98 2.64 20.64
CA LEU A 11 -0.93 1.81 20.05
C LEU A 11 -1.36 1.24 18.68
N LEU A 12 -2.60 0.74 18.55
CA LEU A 12 -3.11 0.23 17.27
C LEU A 12 -3.21 1.33 16.20
N ILE A 13 -3.65 2.54 16.57
CA ILE A 13 -3.67 3.70 15.68
C ILE A 13 -2.25 4.01 15.20
N ASP A 14 -1.30 4.12 16.13
CA ASP A 14 0.09 4.47 15.82
C ASP A 14 0.72 3.42 14.88
N GLU A 15 0.50 2.12 15.15
CA GLU A 15 0.98 1.03 14.30
C GLU A 15 0.43 1.10 12.86
N ILE A 16 -0.87 1.39 12.70
CA ILE A 16 -1.49 1.54 11.37
C ILE A 16 -0.88 2.73 10.63
N LEU A 17 -0.75 3.88 11.30
CA LEU A 17 -0.21 5.10 10.67
C LEU A 17 1.27 4.97 10.31
N GLN A 18 2.04 4.25 11.14
CA GLN A 18 3.43 3.94 10.88
C GLN A 18 3.57 3.00 9.67
N GLU A 19 2.80 1.92 9.62
CA GLU A 19 2.79 0.95 8.51
C GLU A 19 2.50 1.64 7.16
N GLU A 20 1.50 2.51 7.10
CA GLU A 20 1.19 3.33 5.90
C GLU A 20 2.31 4.30 5.51
N THR A 21 3.07 4.78 6.49
CA THR A 21 4.21 5.68 6.25
C THR A 21 5.40 4.90 5.70
N GLU A 22 5.73 3.76 6.31
CA GLU A 22 6.77 2.86 5.85
C GLU A 22 6.49 2.33 4.45
N PHE A 23 5.25 1.96 4.16
CA PHE A 23 4.85 1.53 2.81
C PHE A 23 5.08 2.62 1.76
N ARG A 24 4.71 3.87 2.05
CA ARG A 24 4.98 5.01 1.14
C ARG A 24 6.47 5.25 0.92
N ILE A 25 7.30 5.08 1.96
CA ILE A 25 8.76 5.16 1.84
C ILE A 25 9.29 4.03 0.94
N ASN A 26 8.84 2.80 1.16
CA ASN A 26 9.23 1.64 0.37
C ASN A 26 8.86 1.79 -1.12
N LEU A 27 7.66 2.28 -1.43
CA LEU A 27 7.25 2.58 -2.80
C LEU A 27 8.18 3.62 -3.46
N ARG A 28 8.50 4.70 -2.75
CA ARG A 28 9.45 5.72 -3.24
C ARG A 28 10.84 5.16 -3.47
N MET A 29 11.35 4.31 -2.56
CA MET A 29 12.66 3.66 -2.73
C MET A 29 12.71 2.74 -3.95
N LEU A 30 11.58 2.13 -4.32
CA LEU A 30 11.44 1.38 -5.55
C LEU A 30 11.36 2.28 -6.80
N GLN A 31 11.37 3.61 -6.64
CA GLN A 31 11.14 4.64 -7.67
C GLN A 31 9.75 4.53 -8.31
N ILE A 32 8.77 4.09 -7.53
CA ILE A 32 7.40 3.89 -7.99
C ILE A 32 6.50 4.76 -7.12
N ASP A 33 6.16 5.95 -7.61
CA ASP A 33 5.09 6.76 -7.04
C ASP A 33 3.79 6.63 -7.86
N ASP A 34 2.68 7.15 -7.30
CA ASP A 34 1.36 7.12 -7.94
C ASP A 34 1.40 7.65 -9.38
N SER A 35 2.15 8.73 -9.62
CA SER A 35 2.35 9.31 -10.96
C SER A 35 3.08 8.38 -11.90
N THR A 36 4.16 7.73 -11.44
CA THR A 36 4.98 6.82 -12.25
C THR A 36 4.18 5.57 -12.63
N LEU A 37 3.40 5.03 -11.70
CA LEU A 37 2.47 3.92 -11.97
C LEU A 37 1.40 4.33 -13.00
N TYR A 38 0.85 5.52 -12.85
CA TYR A 38 -0.19 6.06 -13.74
C TYR A 38 0.35 6.38 -15.15
N GLU A 39 1.55 6.96 -15.24
CA GLU A 39 2.25 7.26 -16.49
C GLU A 39 2.63 5.97 -17.22
N ALA A 40 3.21 4.99 -16.51
CA ALA A 40 3.53 3.69 -17.09
C ALA A 40 2.28 3.00 -17.66
N HIS A 41 1.15 3.01 -16.94
CA HIS A 41 -0.13 2.49 -17.43
C HIS A 41 -0.64 3.26 -18.67
N ARG A 42 -0.49 4.59 -18.70
CA ARG A 42 -0.95 5.44 -19.82
C ARG A 42 -0.06 5.33 -21.06
N GLU A 43 1.25 5.26 -20.90
CA GLU A 43 2.21 5.06 -21.98
C GLU A 43 2.04 3.68 -22.62
N CYS A 44 1.85 2.66 -21.78
CA CYS A 44 1.49 1.30 -22.19
C CYS A 44 0.27 1.27 -23.11
N ARG A 45 -0.77 2.07 -22.84
CA ARG A 45 -1.96 2.17 -23.72
C ARG A 45 -1.71 2.86 -25.06
N ARG A 46 -0.64 3.66 -25.22
CA ARG A 46 -0.45 4.55 -26.38
C ARG A 46 0.53 4.02 -27.43
N LYS A 47 1.47 3.15 -27.09
CA LYS A 47 2.63 2.80 -27.95
C LYS A 47 2.64 1.32 -28.39
N PHE A 48 1.51 0.73 -28.76
CA PHE A 48 1.50 -0.69 -29.16
C PHE A 48 1.87 -0.91 -30.64
N ILE A 49 3.09 -1.42 -30.84
CA ILE A 49 3.44 -2.33 -31.94
C ILE A 49 3.31 -3.75 -31.35
N TYR A 50 2.57 -4.64 -32.01
CA TYR A 50 2.12 -5.92 -31.44
C TYR A 50 3.28 -6.91 -31.20
N ASP A 51 3.87 -6.89 -30.00
CA ASP A 51 4.82 -7.90 -29.51
C ASP A 51 4.20 -8.67 -28.33
N PRO A 52 3.98 -10.00 -28.45
CA PRO A 52 3.39 -10.84 -27.40
C PRO A 52 4.11 -10.79 -26.05
N LYS A 53 5.42 -10.51 -26.03
CA LYS A 53 6.20 -10.37 -24.78
C LYS A 53 5.86 -9.08 -24.03
N HIS A 54 5.61 -8.00 -24.77
CA HIS A 54 5.18 -6.72 -24.24
C HIS A 54 3.73 -6.78 -23.72
N GLU A 55 2.86 -7.59 -24.34
CA GLU A 55 1.49 -7.82 -23.86
C GLU A 55 1.45 -8.50 -22.48
N LYS A 56 2.35 -9.45 -22.21
CA LYS A 56 2.44 -10.14 -20.91
C LYS A 56 2.85 -9.17 -19.80
N LEU A 57 3.90 -8.38 -20.02
CA LEU A 57 4.38 -7.38 -19.07
C LEU A 57 3.30 -6.31 -18.79
N HIS A 58 2.57 -5.90 -19.82
CA HIS A 58 1.43 -5.00 -19.71
C HIS A 58 0.33 -5.54 -18.79
N LYS A 59 -0.10 -6.79 -18.99
CA LYS A 59 -1.13 -7.42 -18.16
C LYS A 59 -0.68 -7.55 -16.71
N SER A 60 0.61 -7.85 -16.47
CA SER A 60 1.19 -7.84 -15.12
C SER A 60 1.09 -6.45 -14.49
N HIS A 61 1.50 -5.39 -15.20
CA HIS A 61 1.41 -4.01 -14.72
C HIS A 61 -0.03 -3.57 -14.38
N GLU A 62 -0.97 -3.79 -15.30
CA GLU A 62 -2.36 -3.39 -15.12
C GLU A 62 -3.00 -4.10 -13.92
N LYS A 63 -2.66 -5.37 -13.70
CA LYS A 63 -3.12 -6.13 -12.54
C LYS A 63 -2.61 -5.55 -11.22
N VAL A 64 -1.30 -5.26 -11.13
CA VAL A 64 -0.69 -4.67 -9.92
C VAL A 64 -1.26 -3.28 -9.66
N PHE A 65 -1.38 -2.46 -10.71
CA PHE A 65 -1.95 -1.11 -10.64
C PHE A 65 -3.38 -1.10 -10.12
N ASN A 66 -4.24 -1.97 -10.65
CA ASN A 66 -5.63 -2.05 -10.21
C ASN A 66 -5.76 -2.50 -8.74
N LYS A 67 -4.93 -3.48 -8.32
CA LYS A 67 -4.86 -3.91 -6.91
C LYS A 67 -4.39 -2.79 -6.00
N TYR A 68 -3.30 -2.11 -6.38
CA TYR A 68 -2.76 -0.97 -5.64
C TYR A 68 -3.82 0.10 -5.41
N HIS A 69 -4.50 0.53 -6.48
CA HIS A 69 -5.57 1.53 -6.38
C HIS A 69 -6.73 1.08 -5.48
N GLN A 70 -7.09 -0.20 -5.54
CA GLN A 70 -8.14 -0.74 -4.69
C GLN A 70 -7.74 -0.72 -3.20
N PHE A 71 -6.51 -1.13 -2.87
CA PHE A 71 -6.00 -1.15 -1.49
C PHE A 71 -5.87 0.27 -0.93
N ILE A 72 -5.24 1.19 -1.66
CA ILE A 72 -5.08 2.58 -1.22
C ILE A 72 -6.43 3.26 -0.94
N LYS A 73 -7.47 2.97 -1.73
CA LYS A 73 -8.82 3.49 -1.45
C LYS A 73 -9.35 2.99 -0.10
N GLN A 74 -9.12 1.72 0.23
CA GLN A 74 -9.56 1.13 1.49
C GLN A 74 -8.73 1.63 2.68
N HIS A 75 -7.41 1.69 2.52
CA HIS A 75 -6.47 2.19 3.51
C HIS A 75 -6.74 3.65 3.88
N LYS A 76 -7.05 4.51 2.90
CA LYS A 76 -7.48 5.90 3.15
C LYS A 76 -8.68 6.00 4.09
N LEU A 77 -9.65 5.09 4.00
CA LEU A 77 -10.80 5.07 4.91
C LEU A 77 -10.39 4.65 6.31
N LEU A 78 -9.53 3.64 6.44
CA LEU A 78 -9.00 3.19 7.72
C LEU A 78 -8.18 4.30 8.39
N VAL A 79 -7.27 4.95 7.67
CA VAL A 79 -6.48 6.09 8.19
C VAL A 79 -7.39 7.23 8.64
N LYS A 80 -8.42 7.57 7.86
CA LYS A 80 -9.39 8.60 8.26
C LYS A 80 -10.12 8.22 9.56
N HIS A 81 -10.48 6.95 9.72
CA HIS A 81 -11.06 6.44 10.95
C HIS A 81 -10.07 6.53 12.13
N CYS A 82 -8.82 6.11 11.94
CA CYS A 82 -7.76 6.22 12.96
C CYS A 82 -7.55 7.67 13.42
N VAL A 83 -7.50 8.64 12.50
CA VAL A 83 -7.37 10.06 12.84
C VAL A 83 -8.57 10.56 13.65
N THR A 84 -9.79 10.21 13.22
CA THR A 84 -11.02 10.58 13.94
C THR A 84 -11.04 10.00 15.36
N LEU A 85 -10.65 8.74 15.49
CA LEU A 85 -10.58 8.04 16.77
C LEU A 85 -9.51 8.65 17.68
N LEU A 86 -8.35 9.00 17.13
CA LEU A 86 -7.27 9.67 17.85
C LEU A 86 -7.74 11.01 18.43
N ASP A 87 -8.47 11.81 17.65
CA ASP A 87 -9.01 13.09 18.09
C ASP A 87 -10.04 12.90 19.22
N GLN A 88 -10.92 11.90 19.11
CA GLN A 88 -11.89 11.55 20.16
C GLN A 88 -11.22 11.09 21.46
N LEU A 89 -10.17 10.27 21.35
CA LEU A 89 -9.41 9.78 22.51
C LEU A 89 -8.60 10.89 23.19
N LYS A 90 -8.08 11.86 22.42
CA LYS A 90 -7.36 13.03 22.96
C LYS A 90 -8.29 14.08 23.59
N SER A 91 -9.49 14.24 23.04
CA SER A 91 -10.50 15.19 23.55
C SER A 91 -11.35 14.64 24.70
N ASN A 92 -11.11 13.40 25.14
CA ASN A 92 -11.95 12.67 26.11
C ASN A 92 -13.43 12.56 25.70
N CYS A 93 -13.74 12.72 24.42
CA CYS A 93 -15.09 12.57 23.85
C CYS A 93 -15.36 11.14 23.34
N TYR A 94 -14.40 10.23 23.51
CA TYR A 94 -14.53 8.85 23.07
C TYR A 94 -15.58 8.07 23.88
N ASN A 95 -16.47 7.34 23.20
CA ASN A 95 -17.48 6.49 23.84
C ASN A 95 -16.84 5.16 24.31
N PRO A 96 -16.70 4.92 25.62
CA PRO A 96 -16.04 3.72 26.14
C PRO A 96 -16.76 2.41 25.80
N VAL A 97 -18.06 2.45 25.46
CA VAL A 97 -18.82 1.25 25.08
C VAL A 97 -18.27 0.66 23.77
N ARG A 98 -17.67 1.48 22.91
CA ARG A 98 -17.14 1.08 21.59
C ARG A 98 -15.73 0.50 21.62
N TYR A 99 -15.08 0.45 22.79
CA TYR A 99 -13.68 0.01 22.92
C TYR A 99 -13.41 -1.33 22.22
N LEU A 100 -14.26 -2.33 22.46
CA LEU A 100 -14.06 -3.67 21.90
C LEU A 100 -14.28 -3.69 20.39
N GLU A 101 -15.27 -2.95 19.90
CA GLU A 101 -15.59 -2.85 18.48
C GLU A 101 -14.45 -2.20 17.70
N ASP A 102 -13.99 -1.02 18.15
CA ASP A 102 -12.91 -0.29 17.49
C ASP A 102 -11.58 -1.07 17.62
N GLU A 103 -11.33 -1.76 18.74
CA GLU A 103 -10.14 -2.61 18.89
C GLU A 103 -10.12 -3.76 17.87
N LEU A 104 -11.24 -4.48 17.70
CA LEU A 104 -11.36 -5.55 16.72
C LEU A 104 -11.23 -5.03 15.29
N MET A 105 -11.87 -3.89 14.99
CA MET A 105 -11.79 -3.25 13.67
C MET A 105 -10.35 -2.85 13.34
N LEU A 106 -9.65 -2.16 14.26
CA LEU A 106 -8.27 -1.73 14.05
C LEU A 106 -7.30 -2.91 13.95
N THR A 107 -7.48 -3.95 14.77
CA THR A 107 -6.64 -5.15 14.70
C THR A 107 -6.78 -5.85 13.35
N ALA A 108 -8.02 -6.04 12.88
CA ALA A 108 -8.29 -6.62 11.57
C ALA A 108 -7.79 -5.72 10.44
N GLY A 109 -7.99 -4.40 10.56
CA GLY A 109 -7.51 -3.40 9.63
C GLY A 109 -5.99 -3.41 9.50
N LEU A 110 -5.25 -3.40 10.60
CA LEU A 110 -3.79 -3.47 10.63
C LEU A 110 -3.26 -4.73 9.96
N LYS A 111 -3.83 -5.90 10.30
CA LYS A 111 -3.44 -7.16 9.67
C LYS A 111 -3.63 -7.09 8.15
N LYS A 112 -4.80 -6.62 7.72
CA LYS A 112 -5.12 -6.50 6.30
C LYS A 112 -4.20 -5.50 5.58
N THR A 113 -3.93 -4.35 6.17
CA THR A 113 -3.00 -3.35 5.61
C THR A 113 -1.61 -3.95 5.41
N LYS A 114 -1.08 -4.69 6.39
CA LYS A 114 0.20 -5.40 6.28
C LYS A 114 0.19 -6.44 5.15
N ASP A 115 -0.87 -7.24 5.07
CA ASP A 115 -1.03 -8.25 4.03
C ASP A 115 -1.09 -7.60 2.63
N ASP A 116 -1.84 -6.52 2.48
CA ASP A 116 -1.97 -5.75 1.23
C ASP A 116 -0.63 -5.11 0.83
N HIS A 117 0.11 -4.50 1.77
CA HIS A 117 1.42 -3.92 1.53
C HIS A 117 2.44 -4.95 1.07
N ASN A 118 2.54 -6.08 1.78
CA ASN A 118 3.44 -7.17 1.41
C ASN A 118 3.13 -7.71 0.02
N LEU A 119 1.83 -7.92 -0.28
CA LEU A 119 1.40 -8.37 -1.60
C LEU A 119 1.84 -7.41 -2.71
N ILE A 120 1.63 -6.10 -2.54
CA ILE A 120 2.06 -5.11 -3.53
C ILE A 120 3.58 -5.08 -3.66
N LEU A 121 4.33 -5.06 -2.56
CA LEU A 121 5.79 -5.04 -2.62
C LEU A 121 6.34 -6.28 -3.33
N ASP A 122 5.75 -7.45 -3.11
CA ASP A 122 6.18 -8.68 -3.78
C ASP A 122 5.81 -8.70 -5.26
N GLU A 123 4.59 -8.28 -5.63
CA GLU A 123 4.21 -8.14 -7.04
C GLU A 123 5.08 -7.11 -7.77
N LEU A 124 5.47 -6.01 -7.11
CA LEU A 124 6.38 -5.01 -7.66
C LEU A 124 7.81 -5.55 -7.85
N LYS A 125 8.32 -6.37 -6.93
CA LYS A 125 9.61 -7.06 -7.14
C LYS A 125 9.55 -7.97 -8.36
N THR A 126 8.45 -8.70 -8.56
CA THR A 126 8.25 -9.55 -9.74
C THR A 126 8.26 -8.71 -11.02
N VAL A 127 7.49 -7.63 -11.06
CA VAL A 127 7.44 -6.71 -12.20
C VAL A 127 8.81 -6.11 -12.49
N ARG A 128 9.56 -5.69 -11.46
CA ARG A 128 10.93 -5.16 -11.63
C ARG A 128 11.89 -6.21 -12.20
N LYS A 129 11.77 -7.46 -11.77
CA LYS A 129 12.55 -8.58 -12.32
C LYS A 129 12.20 -8.83 -13.78
N GLU A 130 10.91 -8.83 -14.13
CA GLU A 130 10.46 -8.96 -15.51
C GLU A 130 11.05 -7.83 -16.37
N HIS A 131 10.98 -6.57 -15.93
CA HIS A 131 11.64 -5.43 -16.59
C HIS A 131 13.14 -5.64 -16.78
N PHE A 132 13.84 -6.08 -15.73
CA PHE A 132 15.26 -6.36 -15.83
C PHE A 132 15.53 -7.43 -16.88
N ASP A 133 14.75 -8.51 -16.93
CA ASP A 133 14.90 -9.57 -17.94
C ASP A 133 14.71 -9.06 -19.38
N TYR A 134 13.90 -8.02 -19.58
CA TYR A 134 13.70 -7.35 -20.87
C TYR A 134 14.80 -6.35 -21.26
N LEU A 135 15.64 -5.89 -20.33
CA LEU A 135 16.78 -5.05 -20.66
C LEU A 135 17.82 -5.82 -21.46
N THR A 136 18.33 -5.22 -22.54
CA THR A 136 19.44 -5.80 -23.31
C THR A 136 20.69 -5.97 -22.43
N PRO A 137 21.57 -6.95 -22.71
CA PRO A 137 22.80 -7.16 -21.93
C PRO A 137 23.68 -5.91 -21.81
N GLN A 138 23.62 -5.00 -22.78
CA GLN A 138 24.33 -3.71 -22.77
C GLN A 138 23.70 -2.67 -21.81
N GLN A 139 22.39 -2.72 -21.60
CA GLN A 139 21.69 -1.87 -20.62
C GLN A 139 21.85 -2.39 -19.19
N LYS A 140 21.93 -3.72 -19.01
CA LYS A 140 22.20 -4.36 -17.71
C LYS A 140 23.58 -4.03 -17.13
N LYS A 141 24.56 -3.67 -17.96
CA LYS A 141 25.95 -3.34 -17.55
C LYS A 141 26.16 -1.86 -17.15
N LYS A 142 25.16 -0.98 -17.29
CA LYS A 142 25.27 0.47 -17.05
C LYS A 142 24.57 0.96 -15.77
N GLN A 143 23.97 0.06 -14.98
CA GLN A 143 23.45 0.34 -13.63
C GLN A 143 24.45 -0.15 -12.58
#